data_AF-I0YVJ2-F1
#
_entry.id   AF-I0YVJ2-F1
#
_cell.length_a   1.000
_cell.length_b   1.000
_cell.length_c   1.000
_cell.angle_alpha   90.00
_cell.angle_beta   90.00
_cell.angle_gamma   90.00
#
_symmetry.space_group_name_H-M   'P 1'
#
loop_
_entity.id
_entity.type
_entity.pdbx_description
1 polymer ?
#
loop_
_entity_poly.entity_id
_entity_poly.type
_entity_poly.pdbx_seq_one_letter_code
_entity_poly.pdbx_strand_id
1 'polypeptide(L)'
;MQEIGDDALLREGWEDITPIHEDEGLAPVVRIRSSGEDAATMDLFHAVLGNGELSERVLALTEEVIAINASNYNAWEVRWRCLQFLPSSFMDKEAEFLDQMLMHNPKNYQLWNYRRRFAFHRGALHATEEFAYVNQCLDGDAKNYHAWAHRVAVAERYGLWEQEMVDLSRLLEEDLRNNSAWNHRFVAVKHMAKGCDPEQVFQREVAYTRSMILKAPHNESSWNYLRGLCTSLGLPHKMALEPLLSSLCLKVC
;
A
#
# COMPACT_ATOMS: atom_id res chain seq x y z
N MET A 1 23.57 -29.33 -24.41
CA MET A 1 24.30 -28.38 -25.28
C MET A 1 23.36 -28.08 -26.43
N GLN A 2 22.55 -27.04 -26.25
CA GLN A 2 21.70 -26.51 -27.30
C GLN A 2 22.21 -25.08 -27.43
N GLU A 3 22.93 -24.82 -28.50
CA GLU A 3 23.43 -23.50 -28.85
C GLU A 3 22.21 -22.57 -28.89
N ILE A 4 22.17 -21.61 -27.95
CA ILE A 4 21.34 -20.43 -28.10
C ILE A 4 22.08 -19.63 -29.17
N GLY A 5 21.63 -19.77 -30.42
CA GLY A 5 22.24 -19.06 -31.54
C GLY A 5 22.21 -17.57 -31.31
N ASP A 6 23.22 -16.88 -31.86
CA ASP A 6 23.47 -15.43 -31.87
C ASP A 6 22.31 -14.55 -32.40
N ASP A 7 21.12 -15.10 -32.65
CA ASP A 7 19.89 -14.30 -32.79
C ASP A 7 19.35 -13.98 -31.40
N ALA A 8 20.04 -13.06 -30.69
CA ALA A 8 19.31 -12.17 -29.81
C ALA A 8 18.24 -11.51 -30.69
N LEU A 9 16.99 -11.95 -30.56
CA LEU A 9 15.84 -11.44 -31.31
C LEU A 9 15.96 -9.93 -31.46
N LEU A 10 16.39 -9.46 -32.64
CA LEU A 10 16.55 -8.04 -32.91
C LEU A 10 15.18 -7.42 -32.78
N ARG A 11 14.97 -6.75 -31.65
CA ARG A 11 13.71 -6.09 -31.33
C ARG A 11 13.69 -4.77 -32.08
N GLU A 12 12.67 -4.58 -32.92
CA GLU A 12 12.50 -3.34 -33.68
C GLU A 12 12.56 -2.12 -32.74
N GLY A 13 13.39 -1.14 -33.10
CA GLY A 13 13.60 0.08 -32.31
C GLY A 13 14.59 -0.06 -31.16
N TRP A 14 15.36 -1.15 -31.09
CA TRP A 14 16.44 -1.39 -30.12
C TRP A 14 17.77 -1.79 -30.76
N GLU A 15 17.93 -1.55 -32.06
CA GLU A 15 19.11 -1.95 -32.84
C GLU A 15 20.41 -1.28 -32.37
N ASP A 16 20.29 -0.15 -31.65
CA ASP A 16 21.39 0.61 -31.08
C ASP A 16 21.85 0.10 -29.70
N ILE A 17 21.15 -0.85 -29.08
CA ILE A 17 21.48 -1.42 -27.77
C ILE A 17 21.77 -2.91 -27.91
N THR A 18 22.95 -3.33 -27.46
CA THR A 18 23.30 -4.76 -27.36
C THR A 18 22.77 -5.32 -26.03
N PRO A 19 21.88 -6.34 -26.04
CA PRO A 19 21.39 -6.97 -24.82
C PRO A 19 22.52 -7.56 -23.96
N ILE A 20 22.36 -7.52 -22.63
CA ILE A 20 23.34 -8.06 -21.68
C ILE A 20 22.72 -9.29 -21.01
N HIS A 21 23.24 -10.47 -21.36
CA HIS A 21 22.87 -11.70 -20.70
C HIS A 21 23.45 -11.77 -19.28
N GLU A 22 22.67 -12.27 -18.34
CA GLU A 22 23.11 -12.42 -16.95
C GLU A 22 24.22 -13.49 -16.84
N ASP A 23 25.39 -13.11 -16.32
CA ASP A 23 26.46 -14.07 -16.03
C ASP A 23 26.14 -14.83 -14.74
N GLU A 24 25.58 -16.03 -14.91
CA GLU A 24 25.22 -16.90 -13.79
C GLU A 24 26.41 -17.72 -13.23
N GLY A 25 27.61 -17.57 -13.80
CA GLY A 25 28.80 -18.31 -13.40
C GLY A 25 28.78 -19.81 -13.73
N LEU A 26 29.76 -20.55 -13.19
CA LEU A 26 30.05 -21.94 -13.59
C LEU A 26 29.08 -23.00 -13.04
N ALA A 27 28.44 -22.72 -11.90
CA ALA A 27 27.54 -23.67 -11.24
C ALA A 27 26.42 -22.93 -10.49
N PRO A 28 25.49 -22.29 -11.23
CA PRO A 28 24.44 -21.50 -10.62
C PRO A 28 23.51 -22.38 -9.78
N VAL A 29 23.21 -21.91 -8.59
CA VAL A 29 22.18 -22.47 -7.71
C VAL A 29 20.89 -21.67 -7.90
N VAL A 30 19.73 -22.29 -7.68
CA VAL A 30 18.40 -21.68 -7.79
C VAL A 30 18.10 -20.97 -9.12
N ARG A 31 18.72 -21.41 -10.23
CA ARG A 31 18.45 -20.90 -11.58
C ARG A 31 16.97 -20.96 -11.90
N ILE A 32 16.39 -19.80 -12.22
CA ILE A 32 15.04 -19.71 -12.76
C ILE A 32 15.15 -19.93 -14.27
N ARG A 33 14.39 -20.88 -14.79
CA ARG A 33 14.36 -21.12 -16.23
C ARG A 33 13.47 -20.09 -16.90
N SER A 34 14.07 -19.01 -17.36
CA SER A 34 13.42 -18.06 -18.28
C SER A 34 13.46 -18.60 -19.71
N SER A 35 12.48 -18.27 -20.54
CA SER A 35 12.41 -18.77 -21.92
C SER A 35 12.00 -17.70 -22.91
N GLY A 36 12.52 -17.79 -24.13
CA GLY A 36 12.05 -17.03 -25.28
C GLY A 36 12.08 -15.52 -25.05
N GLU A 37 10.92 -14.89 -25.24
CA GLU A 37 10.74 -13.44 -25.20
C GLU A 37 11.01 -12.84 -23.81
N ASP A 38 10.64 -13.52 -22.72
CA ASP A 38 10.86 -13.01 -21.36
C ASP A 38 12.35 -12.86 -21.03
N ALA A 39 13.17 -13.82 -21.47
CA ALA A 39 14.62 -13.76 -21.30
C ALA A 39 15.23 -12.62 -22.12
N ALA A 40 14.80 -12.46 -23.38
CA ALA A 40 15.26 -11.38 -24.24
C ALA A 40 14.89 -9.99 -23.69
N THR A 41 13.68 -9.84 -23.13
CA THR A 41 13.24 -8.61 -22.47
C THR A 41 14.09 -8.28 -21.23
N MET A 42 14.42 -9.28 -20.42
CA MET A 42 15.29 -9.09 -19.25
C MET A 42 16.73 -8.74 -19.64
N ASP A 43 17.30 -9.39 -20.66
CA ASP A 43 18.65 -9.10 -21.16
C ASP A 43 18.74 -7.67 -21.73
N LEU A 44 17.70 -7.22 -22.43
CA LEU A 44 17.57 -5.85 -22.91
C LEU A 44 17.45 -4.85 -21.74
N PHE A 45 16.66 -5.19 -20.71
CA PHE A 45 16.53 -4.36 -19.52
C PHE A 45 17.85 -4.23 -18.77
N HIS A 46 18.65 -5.30 -18.67
CA HIS A 46 20.00 -5.24 -18.10
C HIS A 46 20.93 -4.30 -18.88
N ALA A 47 20.85 -4.30 -20.22
CA ALA A 47 21.60 -3.36 -21.04
C ALA A 47 21.20 -1.90 -20.78
N VAL A 48 19.90 -1.63 -20.66
CA VAL A 48 19.37 -0.29 -20.35
C VAL A 48 19.81 0.20 -18.97
N LEU A 49 19.87 -0.68 -17.96
CA LEU A 49 20.37 -0.33 -16.63
C LEU A 49 21.81 0.20 -16.68
N GLY A 50 22.67 -0.39 -17.52
CA GLY A 50 24.04 0.05 -17.73
C GLY A 50 24.16 1.33 -18.54
N ASN A 51 23.36 1.48 -19.60
CA ASN A 51 23.35 2.67 -20.45
C ASN A 51 22.76 3.91 -19.75
N GLY A 52 21.78 3.70 -18.87
CA GLY A 52 21.12 4.78 -18.13
C GLY A 52 20.16 5.62 -18.98
N GLU A 53 19.71 5.10 -20.13
CA GLU A 53 18.76 5.78 -21.01
C GLU A 53 17.41 6.01 -20.30
N LEU A 54 16.87 7.22 -20.44
CA LEU A 54 15.55 7.61 -19.95
C LEU A 54 14.72 8.11 -21.13
N SER A 55 13.93 7.22 -21.73
CA SER A 55 13.16 7.49 -22.95
C SER A 55 11.77 6.86 -22.90
N GLU A 56 10.92 7.19 -23.86
CA GLU A 56 9.58 6.61 -24.00
C GLU A 56 9.64 5.09 -24.23
N ARG A 57 10.61 4.60 -25.03
CA ARG A 57 10.79 3.16 -25.25
C ARG A 57 11.27 2.44 -23.99
N VAL A 58 12.10 3.08 -23.16
CA VAL A 58 12.51 2.51 -21.86
C VAL A 58 11.33 2.47 -20.90
N LEU A 59 10.46 3.50 -20.90
CA LEU A 59 9.24 3.49 -20.11
C LEU A 59 8.35 2.30 -20.50
N ALA A 60 8.15 2.05 -21.79
CA ALA A 60 7.41 0.88 -22.29
C ALA A 60 8.09 -0.44 -21.91
N LEU A 61 9.41 -0.54 -22.04
CA LEU A 61 10.17 -1.73 -21.63
C LEU A 61 9.97 -2.05 -20.14
N THR A 62 9.92 -1.03 -19.27
CA THR A 62 9.69 -1.26 -17.83
C THR A 62 8.34 -1.91 -17.55
N GLU A 63 7.31 -1.61 -18.35
CA GLU A 63 5.99 -2.21 -18.21
C GLU A 63 6.04 -3.72 -18.52
N GLU A 64 6.75 -4.13 -19.56
CA GLU A 64 6.95 -5.53 -19.90
C GLU A 64 7.74 -6.27 -18.82
N VAL A 65 8.82 -5.67 -18.31
CA VAL A 65 9.61 -6.25 -17.22
C VAL A 65 8.77 -6.40 -15.96
N ILE A 66 7.91 -5.44 -15.66
CA ILE A 66 6.97 -5.50 -14.53
C ILE A 66 5.89 -6.56 -14.76
N ALA A 67 5.43 -6.77 -15.99
CA ALA A 67 4.49 -7.84 -16.33
C ALA A 67 5.12 -9.23 -16.13
N ILE A 68 6.41 -9.39 -16.47
CA ILE A 68 7.18 -10.63 -16.22
C ILE A 68 7.40 -10.84 -14.72
N ASN A 69 7.85 -9.79 -14.01
CA ASN A 69 8.10 -9.84 -12.58
C ASN A 69 7.79 -8.51 -11.90
N ALA A 70 6.57 -8.39 -11.38
CA ALA A 70 6.12 -7.20 -10.65
C ALA A 70 6.92 -6.92 -9.36
N SER A 71 7.73 -7.87 -8.89
CA SER A 71 8.61 -7.68 -7.73
C SER A 71 10.00 -7.15 -8.10
N ASN A 72 10.29 -6.95 -9.40
CA ASN A 72 11.54 -6.37 -9.87
C ASN A 72 11.62 -4.87 -9.50
N TYR A 73 12.25 -4.58 -8.36
CA TYR A 73 12.35 -3.21 -7.84
C TYR A 73 13.20 -2.29 -8.72
N ASN A 74 14.14 -2.83 -9.52
CA ASN A 74 14.91 -2.04 -10.48
C ASN A 74 14.01 -1.51 -11.59
N ALA A 75 13.08 -2.32 -12.09
CA ALA A 75 12.12 -1.90 -13.12
C ALA A 75 11.25 -0.74 -12.63
N TRP A 76 10.74 -0.82 -11.40
CA TRP A 76 9.99 0.27 -10.79
C TRP A 76 10.80 1.56 -10.61
N GLU A 77 12.09 1.46 -10.24
CA GLU A 77 12.95 2.63 -10.11
C GLU A 77 13.26 3.27 -11.47
N VAL A 78 13.59 2.47 -12.49
CA VAL A 78 13.81 2.98 -13.86
C VAL A 78 12.54 3.63 -14.40
N ARG A 79 11.38 2.98 -14.21
CA ARG A 79 10.07 3.54 -14.59
C ARG A 79 9.85 4.91 -13.99
N TRP A 80 10.10 5.06 -12.69
CA TRP A 80 9.98 6.35 -12.02
C TRP A 80 10.91 7.41 -12.61
N ARG A 81 12.18 7.05 -12.85
CA ARG A 81 13.17 7.96 -13.43
C ARG A 81 12.76 8.41 -14.84
N CYS A 82 12.23 7.50 -15.66
CA CYS A 82 11.67 7.84 -16.97
C CYS A 82 10.54 8.87 -16.83
N LEU A 83 9.58 8.65 -15.93
CA LEU A 83 8.47 9.58 -15.73
C LEU A 83 8.90 10.95 -15.21
N GLN A 84 10.00 11.03 -14.46
CA GLN A 84 10.58 12.31 -14.03
C GLN A 84 11.29 13.06 -15.17
N PHE A 85 11.78 12.34 -16.17
CA PHE A 85 12.54 12.91 -17.29
C PHE A 85 11.65 13.27 -18.48
N LEU A 86 10.63 12.47 -18.73
CA LEU A 86 9.69 12.63 -19.85
C LEU A 86 8.68 13.77 -19.60
N PRO A 87 7.99 14.24 -20.67
CA PRO A 87 6.93 15.23 -20.53
C PRO A 87 5.84 14.81 -19.54
N SER A 88 5.23 15.78 -18.85
CA SER A 88 4.23 15.51 -17.80
C SER A 88 3.00 14.74 -18.28
N SER A 89 2.70 14.73 -19.58
CA SER A 89 1.61 13.95 -20.17
C SER A 89 1.75 12.44 -19.96
N PHE A 90 2.96 11.94 -19.70
CA PHE A 90 3.17 10.53 -19.32
C PHE A 90 2.77 10.27 -17.87
N MET A 91 2.91 11.26 -16.99
CA MET A 91 2.50 11.15 -15.59
C MET A 91 0.98 11.01 -15.46
N ASP A 92 0.22 11.70 -16.33
CA ASP A 92 -1.23 11.65 -16.33
C ASP A 92 -1.76 10.24 -16.63
N LYS A 93 -1.07 9.50 -17.50
CA LYS A 93 -1.41 8.10 -17.85
C LYS A 93 -0.98 7.09 -16.78
N GLU A 94 -0.06 7.48 -15.89
CA GLU A 94 0.50 6.55 -14.90
C GLU A 94 -0.53 6.12 -13.85
N ALA A 95 -1.52 6.97 -13.54
CA ALA A 95 -2.60 6.60 -12.64
C ALA A 95 -3.39 5.39 -13.17
N GLU A 96 -3.72 5.39 -14.46
CA GLU A 96 -4.45 4.28 -15.12
C GLU A 96 -3.61 2.99 -15.12
N PHE A 97 -2.32 3.10 -15.40
CA PHE A 97 -1.39 1.97 -15.31
C PHE A 97 -1.36 1.36 -13.91
N LEU A 98 -1.27 2.19 -12.86
CA LEU A 98 -1.23 1.72 -11.48
C LEU A 98 -2.54 1.05 -11.05
N ASP A 99 -3.67 1.57 -11.49
CA ASP A 99 -4.99 0.99 -11.21
C ASP A 99 -5.12 -0.41 -11.81
N GLN A 100 -4.67 -0.58 -13.07
CA GLN A 100 -4.63 -1.90 -13.73
C GLN A 100 -3.68 -2.86 -13.02
N MET A 101 -2.47 -2.42 -12.69
CA MET A 101 -1.46 -3.26 -12.04
C MET A 101 -1.92 -3.77 -10.67
N LEU A 102 -2.56 -2.92 -9.86
CA LEU A 102 -3.02 -3.28 -8.52
C LEU A 102 -4.24 -4.20 -8.53
N MET A 103 -5.07 -4.13 -9.57
CA MET A 103 -6.16 -5.10 -9.77
C MET A 103 -5.61 -6.53 -9.89
N HIS A 104 -4.48 -6.69 -10.59
CA HIS A 104 -3.84 -8.00 -10.80
C HIS A 104 -2.85 -8.39 -9.70
N ASN A 105 -2.24 -7.41 -9.03
CA ASN A 105 -1.16 -7.64 -8.05
C ASN A 105 -1.42 -6.93 -6.70
N PRO A 106 -2.57 -7.13 -6.03
CA PRO A 106 -2.97 -6.34 -4.87
C PRO A 106 -2.10 -6.54 -3.62
N LYS A 107 -1.21 -7.55 -3.61
CA LYS A 107 -0.32 -7.90 -2.49
C LYS A 107 1.17 -7.76 -2.85
N ASN A 108 1.49 -6.87 -3.81
CA ASN A 108 2.86 -6.61 -4.23
C ASN A 108 3.46 -5.38 -3.50
N TYR A 109 4.60 -5.56 -2.83
CA TYR A 109 5.25 -4.49 -2.06
C TYR A 109 5.74 -3.33 -2.93
N GLN A 110 6.39 -3.63 -4.05
CA GLN A 110 6.99 -2.65 -4.94
C GLN A 110 5.92 -1.74 -5.54
N LEU A 111 4.81 -2.32 -5.97
CA LEU A 111 3.67 -1.61 -6.55
C LEU A 111 3.00 -0.67 -5.53
N TRP A 112 2.78 -1.12 -4.29
CA TRP A 112 2.25 -0.24 -3.24
C TRP A 112 3.25 0.85 -2.82
N ASN A 113 4.55 0.56 -2.81
CA ASN A 113 5.58 1.57 -2.58
C ASN A 113 5.59 2.62 -3.69
N TYR A 114 5.52 2.16 -4.94
CA TYR A 114 5.49 3.01 -6.12
C TYR A 114 4.23 3.89 -6.16
N ARG A 115 3.04 3.32 -5.89
CA ARG A 115 1.80 4.10 -5.77
C ARG A 115 1.90 5.16 -4.69
N ARG A 116 2.52 4.86 -3.54
CA ARG A 116 2.77 5.85 -2.49
C ARG A 116 3.66 6.99 -2.97
N ARG A 117 4.75 6.68 -3.68
CA ARG A 117 5.63 7.69 -4.29
C ARG A 117 4.87 8.56 -5.30
N PHE A 118 4.05 7.93 -6.14
CA PHE A 118 3.18 8.61 -7.10
C PHE A 118 2.16 9.53 -6.42
N ALA A 119 1.42 9.04 -5.44
CA ALA A 119 0.50 9.85 -4.64
C ALA A 119 1.19 11.05 -3.99
N PHE A 120 2.39 10.84 -3.44
CA PHE A 120 3.18 11.90 -2.83
C PHE A 120 3.63 12.97 -3.82
N HIS A 121 3.93 12.57 -5.05
CA HIS A 121 4.27 13.47 -6.14
C HIS A 121 3.06 14.29 -6.60
N ARG A 122 1.88 13.68 -6.72
CA ARG A 122 0.63 14.38 -7.09
C ARG A 122 0.23 15.45 -6.05
N GLY A 123 0.61 15.26 -4.79
CA GLY A 123 0.45 16.27 -3.76
C GLY A 123 -0.93 16.27 -3.10
N ALA A 124 -1.14 17.25 -2.20
CA ALA A 124 -2.27 17.27 -1.27
C ALA A 124 -3.64 17.36 -1.97
N LEU A 125 -3.72 17.97 -3.15
CA LEU A 125 -4.96 18.13 -3.91
C LEU A 125 -5.59 16.78 -4.28
N HIS A 126 -4.77 15.75 -4.47
CA HIS A 126 -5.19 14.41 -4.88
C HIS A 126 -5.19 13.40 -3.73
N ALA A 127 -4.87 13.82 -2.50
CA ALA A 127 -4.70 12.90 -1.37
C ALA A 127 -6.01 12.18 -0.98
N THR A 128 -7.16 12.83 -1.15
CA THR A 128 -8.48 12.22 -0.88
C THR A 128 -8.87 11.17 -1.92
N GLU A 129 -8.37 11.28 -3.16
CA GLU A 129 -8.57 10.26 -4.19
C GLU A 129 -7.91 8.93 -3.78
N GLU A 130 -6.78 8.99 -3.08
CA GLU A 130 -6.12 7.78 -2.56
C GLU A 130 -6.97 7.06 -1.50
N PHE A 131 -7.78 7.80 -0.72
CA PHE A 131 -8.71 7.17 0.24
C PHE A 131 -9.85 6.46 -0.48
N ALA A 132 -10.41 7.08 -1.52
CA ALA A 132 -11.42 6.45 -2.37
C ALA A 132 -10.86 5.19 -3.03
N TYR A 133 -9.63 5.26 -3.55
CA TYR A 133 -8.94 4.12 -4.13
C TYR A 133 -8.72 2.99 -3.11
N VAL A 134 -8.18 3.31 -1.92
CA VAL A 134 -7.98 2.30 -0.87
C VAL A 134 -9.30 1.68 -0.44
N ASN A 135 -10.39 2.44 -0.36
CA ASN A 135 -11.72 1.90 -0.06
C ASN A 135 -12.10 0.82 -1.09
N GLN A 136 -11.91 1.07 -2.39
CA GLN A 136 -12.16 0.06 -3.44
C GLN A 136 -11.30 -1.19 -3.26
N CYS A 137 -10.01 -1.05 -2.88
CA CYS A 137 -9.17 -2.20 -2.58
C CYS A 137 -9.67 -3.00 -1.37
N LEU A 138 -10.16 -2.30 -0.34
CA LEU A 138 -10.65 -2.92 0.89
C LEU A 138 -12.03 -3.57 0.71
N ASP A 139 -12.84 -3.11 -0.25
CA ASP A 139 -14.09 -3.79 -0.63
C ASP A 139 -13.81 -5.22 -1.15
N GLY A 140 -12.68 -5.41 -1.86
CA GLY A 140 -12.22 -6.71 -2.33
C GLY A 140 -11.46 -7.54 -1.29
N ASP A 141 -10.61 -6.90 -0.47
CA ASP A 141 -9.88 -7.53 0.63
C ASP A 141 -9.77 -6.55 1.82
N ALA A 142 -10.76 -6.59 2.72
CA ALA A 142 -10.88 -5.70 3.87
C ALA A 142 -9.69 -5.77 4.85
N LYS A 143 -8.84 -6.79 4.71
CA LYS A 143 -7.66 -7.01 5.56
C LYS A 143 -6.35 -6.81 4.81
N ASN A 144 -6.36 -6.24 3.60
CA ASN A 144 -5.16 -5.94 2.85
C ASN A 144 -4.24 -4.99 3.63
N TYR A 145 -3.14 -5.53 4.15
CA TYR A 145 -2.20 -4.78 4.97
C TYR A 145 -1.54 -3.63 4.22
N HIS A 146 -1.24 -3.80 2.92
CA HIS A 146 -0.60 -2.76 2.12
C HIS A 146 -1.52 -1.57 1.90
N ALA A 147 -2.80 -1.83 1.64
CA ALA A 147 -3.82 -0.80 1.48
C ALA A 147 -3.98 0.03 2.75
N TRP A 148 -4.09 -0.64 3.91
CA TRP A 148 -4.13 0.02 5.21
C TRP A 148 -2.85 0.83 5.51
N ALA A 149 -1.68 0.30 5.18
CA ALA A 149 -0.40 0.99 5.38
C ALA A 149 -0.23 2.20 4.45
N HIS A 150 -0.71 2.12 3.21
CA HIS A 150 -0.76 3.25 2.27
C HIS A 150 -1.67 4.36 2.82
N ARG A 151 -2.84 3.98 3.32
CA ARG A 151 -3.81 4.90 3.94
C ARG A 151 -3.22 5.68 5.11
N VAL A 152 -2.50 5.00 6.02
CA VAL A 152 -1.77 5.66 7.13
C VAL A 152 -0.79 6.69 6.57
N ALA A 153 0.01 6.30 5.58
CA ALA A 153 1.06 7.15 5.05
C ALA A 153 0.51 8.42 4.37
N VAL A 154 -0.60 8.30 3.63
CA VAL A 154 -1.28 9.45 3.00
C VAL A 154 -1.91 10.36 4.07
N ALA A 155 -2.61 9.78 5.05
CA ALA A 155 -3.21 10.54 6.15
C ALA A 155 -2.15 11.31 6.97
N GLU A 156 -1.02 10.67 7.27
CA GLU A 156 0.08 11.30 7.98
C GLU A 156 0.74 12.41 7.17
N ARG A 157 1.00 12.18 5.88
CA ARG A 157 1.70 13.12 5.01
C ARG A 157 0.92 14.42 4.82
N TYR A 158 -0.41 14.35 4.76
CA TYR A 158 -1.27 15.48 4.42
C TYR A 158 -2.19 15.93 5.55
N GLY A 159 -2.08 15.33 6.75
CA GLY A 159 -2.85 15.74 7.93
C GLY A 159 -4.35 15.45 7.83
N LEU A 160 -4.74 14.35 7.16
CA LEU A 160 -6.14 14.02 6.84
C LEU A 160 -6.83 13.14 7.88
N TRP A 161 -6.38 13.20 9.14
CA TRP A 161 -6.86 12.29 10.19
C TRP A 161 -8.34 12.51 10.55
N GLU A 162 -8.87 13.72 10.42
CA GLU A 162 -10.29 13.99 10.69
C GLU A 162 -11.20 13.31 9.66
N GLN A 163 -10.86 13.45 8.37
CA GLN A 163 -11.56 12.76 7.27
C GLN A 163 -11.43 11.24 7.44
N GLU A 164 -10.25 10.75 7.83
CA GLU A 164 -10.01 9.34 8.08
C GLU A 164 -10.90 8.78 9.18
N MET A 165 -11.12 9.53 10.26
CA MET A 165 -12.00 9.10 11.36
C MET A 165 -13.47 8.96 10.93
N VAL A 166 -13.93 9.75 9.96
CA VAL A 166 -15.27 9.60 9.38
C VAL A 166 -15.37 8.28 8.63
N ASP A 167 -14.41 8.00 7.75
CA ASP A 167 -14.38 6.75 6.97
C ASP A 167 -14.24 5.51 7.87
N LEU A 168 -13.37 5.55 8.89
CA LEU A 168 -13.24 4.46 9.85
C LEU A 168 -14.52 4.19 10.62
N SER A 169 -15.27 5.24 10.96
CA SER A 169 -16.55 5.08 11.66
C SER A 169 -17.56 4.37 10.76
N ARG A 170 -17.62 4.73 9.47
CA ARG A 170 -18.44 4.02 8.45
C ARG A 170 -18.02 2.55 8.30
N LEU A 171 -16.72 2.27 8.11
CA LEU A 171 -16.20 0.92 7.94
C LEU A 171 -16.50 0.01 9.15
N LEU A 172 -16.45 0.57 10.36
CA LEU A 172 -16.80 -0.14 11.58
C LEU A 172 -18.32 -0.31 11.76
N GLU A 173 -19.15 0.57 11.21
CA GLU A 173 -20.60 0.37 11.18
C GLU A 173 -21.01 -0.73 10.20
N GLU A 174 -20.30 -0.86 9.09
CA GLU A 174 -20.47 -1.94 8.10
C GLU A 174 -20.01 -3.30 8.63
N ASP A 175 -18.82 -3.35 9.25
CA ASP A 175 -18.32 -4.54 9.96
C ASP A 175 -17.72 -4.18 11.32
N LEU A 176 -18.53 -4.34 12.36
CA LEU A 176 -18.14 -4.13 13.75
C LEU A 176 -16.90 -4.93 14.15
N ARG A 177 -16.64 -6.08 13.52
CA ARG A 177 -15.55 -7.01 13.86
C ARG A 177 -14.29 -6.82 13.01
N ASN A 178 -14.26 -5.83 12.12
CA ASN A 178 -13.09 -5.53 11.31
C ASN A 178 -11.92 -5.04 12.19
N ASN A 179 -11.05 -5.97 12.60
CA ASN A 179 -9.91 -5.67 13.45
C ASN A 179 -8.90 -4.72 12.78
N SER A 180 -8.79 -4.74 11.45
CA SER A 180 -7.90 -3.81 10.73
C SER A 180 -8.39 -2.37 10.85
N ALA A 181 -9.70 -2.14 10.75
CA ALA A 181 -10.31 -0.83 10.98
C ALA A 181 -10.16 -0.37 12.44
N TRP A 182 -10.35 -1.27 13.42
CA TRP A 182 -10.08 -0.96 14.84
C TRP A 182 -8.62 -0.57 15.09
N ASN A 183 -7.67 -1.33 14.51
CA ASN A 183 -6.26 -1.01 14.60
C ASN A 183 -5.92 0.32 13.92
N HIS A 184 -6.50 0.61 12.75
CA HIS A 184 -6.27 1.87 12.05
C HIS A 184 -6.84 3.06 12.83
N ARG A 185 -8.03 2.91 13.43
CA ARG A 185 -8.59 3.90 14.37
C ARG A 185 -7.67 4.17 15.55
N PHE A 186 -6.99 3.13 16.06
CA PHE A 186 -6.05 3.30 17.16
C PHE A 186 -4.83 4.12 16.75
N VAL A 187 -4.30 3.87 15.55
CA VAL A 187 -3.22 4.68 14.96
C VAL A 187 -3.69 6.12 14.78
N ALA A 188 -4.83 6.35 14.13
CA ALA A 188 -5.37 7.69 13.89
C ALA A 188 -5.54 8.49 15.20
N VAL A 189 -6.13 7.88 16.23
CA VAL A 189 -6.28 8.52 17.55
C VAL A 189 -4.94 8.88 18.17
N LYS A 190 -3.92 8.01 18.09
CA LYS A 190 -2.59 8.33 18.60
C LYS A 190 -1.93 9.50 17.86
N HIS A 191 -2.17 9.64 16.56
CA HIS A 191 -1.67 10.79 15.80
C HIS A 191 -2.42 12.08 16.17
N MET A 192 -3.76 12.01 16.25
CA MET A 192 -4.60 13.16 16.61
C MET A 192 -4.44 13.62 18.06
N ALA A 193 -4.06 12.72 18.98
CA ALA A 193 -3.80 13.07 20.37
C ALA A 193 -2.55 13.95 20.54
N LYS A 194 -1.65 14.02 19.54
CA LYS A 194 -0.47 14.88 19.59
C LYS A 194 -0.91 16.35 19.62
N GLY A 195 -0.75 17.01 20.77
CA GLY A 195 -1.13 18.41 20.95
C GLY A 195 -2.56 18.64 21.43
N CYS A 196 -3.30 17.59 21.76
CA CYS A 196 -4.62 17.67 22.40
C CYS A 196 -4.56 17.24 23.87
N ASP A 197 -5.62 17.54 24.64
CA ASP A 197 -5.80 16.99 25.98
C ASP A 197 -6.07 15.47 25.91
N PRO A 198 -5.18 14.62 26.46
CA PRO A 198 -5.35 13.17 26.44
C PRO A 198 -6.66 12.70 27.09
N GLU A 199 -7.14 13.39 28.13
CA GLU A 199 -8.37 13.02 28.84
C GLU A 199 -9.59 13.26 27.95
N GLN A 200 -9.63 14.37 27.22
CA GLN A 200 -10.71 14.66 26.27
C GLN A 200 -10.76 13.64 25.14
N VAL A 201 -9.60 13.29 24.56
CA VAL A 201 -9.50 12.27 23.51
C VAL A 201 -9.95 10.91 24.05
N PHE A 202 -9.51 10.55 25.26
CA PHE A 202 -9.89 9.31 25.91
C PHE A 202 -11.39 9.22 26.14
N GLN A 203 -12.01 10.24 26.74
CA GLN A 203 -13.45 10.26 27.00
C GLN A 203 -14.29 10.08 25.73
N ARG A 204 -13.90 10.76 24.64
CA ARG A 204 -14.54 10.62 23.33
C ARG A 204 -14.44 9.17 22.81
N GLU A 205 -13.25 8.59 22.83
CA GLU A 205 -13.04 7.24 22.30
C GLU A 205 -13.64 6.15 23.19
N VAL A 206 -13.68 6.32 24.51
CA VAL A 206 -14.39 5.42 25.42
C VAL A 206 -15.90 5.46 25.13
N ALA A 207 -16.48 6.65 24.94
CA ALA A 207 -17.90 6.80 24.60
C ALA A 207 -18.23 6.11 23.26
N TYR A 208 -17.39 6.32 22.23
CA TYR A 208 -17.52 5.63 20.95
C TYR A 208 -17.44 4.11 21.11
N THR A 209 -16.36 3.62 21.74
CA THR A 209 -16.11 2.18 21.90
C THR A 209 -17.21 1.50 22.72
N ARG A 210 -17.74 2.18 23.74
CA ARG A 210 -18.90 1.73 24.50
C ARG A 210 -20.13 1.52 23.62
N SER A 211 -20.43 2.46 22.73
CA SER A 211 -21.56 2.31 21.81
C SER A 211 -21.40 1.07 20.91
N MET A 212 -20.17 0.76 20.51
CA MET A 212 -19.86 -0.40 19.66
C MET A 212 -19.89 -1.73 20.43
N ILE A 213 -19.39 -1.75 21.67
CA ILE A 213 -19.50 -2.92 22.56
C ILE A 213 -20.97 -3.24 22.86
N LEU A 214 -21.81 -2.22 23.07
CA LEU A 214 -23.24 -2.43 23.29
C LEU A 214 -23.94 -3.06 22.07
N LYS A 215 -23.48 -2.77 20.85
CA LYS A 215 -23.97 -3.39 19.61
C LYS A 215 -23.46 -4.83 19.45
N ALA A 216 -22.21 -5.12 19.86
CA ALA A 216 -21.60 -6.45 19.76
C ALA A 216 -20.75 -6.79 21.01
N PRO A 217 -21.37 -7.25 22.12
CA PRO A 217 -20.66 -7.43 23.40
C PRO A 217 -19.53 -8.47 23.35
N HIS A 218 -19.61 -9.44 22.45
CA HIS A 218 -18.61 -10.50 22.27
C HIS A 218 -17.54 -10.17 21.20
N ASN A 219 -17.51 -8.93 20.69
CA ASN A 219 -16.49 -8.52 19.73
C ASN A 219 -15.17 -8.22 20.44
N GLU A 220 -14.18 -9.10 20.29
CA GLU A 220 -12.89 -8.93 20.94
C GLU A 220 -12.15 -7.65 20.50
N SER A 221 -12.30 -7.24 19.24
CA SER A 221 -11.59 -6.08 18.66
C SER A 221 -11.88 -4.79 19.42
N SER A 222 -13.15 -4.53 19.77
CA SER A 222 -13.54 -3.32 20.52
C SER A 222 -13.04 -3.36 21.98
N TRP A 223 -13.01 -4.53 22.61
CA TRP A 223 -12.42 -4.70 23.94
C TRP A 223 -10.90 -4.52 23.94
N ASN A 224 -10.22 -5.08 22.93
CA ASN A 224 -8.78 -4.91 22.73
C ASN A 224 -8.42 -3.45 22.49
N TYR A 225 -9.20 -2.75 21.67
CA TYR A 225 -9.07 -1.32 21.44
C TYR A 225 -9.18 -0.50 22.73
N LEU A 226 -10.24 -0.75 23.53
CA LEU A 226 -10.44 -0.06 24.81
C LEU A 226 -9.27 -0.27 25.78
N ARG A 227 -8.77 -1.51 25.89
CA ARG A 227 -7.60 -1.83 26.71
C ARG A 227 -6.35 -1.10 26.20
N GLY A 228 -6.12 -1.12 24.89
CA GLY A 228 -4.99 -0.45 24.25
C GLY A 228 -4.97 1.06 24.48
N LEU A 229 -6.14 1.72 24.44
CA LEU A 229 -6.26 3.16 24.70
C LEU A 229 -5.82 3.53 26.12
N CYS A 230 -6.26 2.77 27.13
CA CYS A 230 -5.86 3.01 28.52
C CYS A 230 -4.34 2.98 28.66
N THR A 231 -3.71 1.94 28.10
CA THR A 231 -2.25 1.78 28.15
C THR A 231 -1.53 2.88 27.39
N SER A 232 -1.99 3.24 26.18
CA SER A 232 -1.30 4.20 25.32
C SER A 232 -1.44 5.66 25.77
N LEU A 233 -2.51 6.00 26.49
CA LEU A 233 -2.73 7.35 27.01
C LEU A 233 -2.31 7.49 28.49
N GLY A 234 -1.82 6.41 29.11
CA GLY A 234 -1.36 6.41 30.50
C GLY A 234 -2.49 6.57 31.53
N LEU A 235 -3.73 6.20 31.17
CA LEU A 235 -4.91 6.40 32.01
C LEU A 235 -5.31 5.11 32.74
N PRO A 236 -5.83 5.19 33.98
CA PRO A 236 -6.17 4.00 34.76
C PRO A 236 -7.28 3.17 34.10
N HIS A 237 -7.05 1.86 33.93
CA HIS A 237 -8.06 0.94 33.37
C HIS A 237 -9.41 1.01 34.10
N LYS A 238 -9.43 1.28 35.41
CA LYS A 238 -10.66 1.44 36.20
C LYS A 238 -11.57 2.55 35.68
N MET A 239 -11.01 3.68 35.23
CA MET A 239 -11.80 4.81 34.72
C MET A 239 -12.56 4.46 33.43
N ALA A 240 -12.00 3.60 32.57
CA ALA A 240 -12.66 3.14 31.35
C ALA A 240 -13.67 2.01 31.59
N LEU A 241 -13.36 1.08 32.50
CA LEU A 241 -14.08 -0.19 32.61
C LEU A 241 -15.23 -0.18 33.62
N GLU A 242 -15.13 0.55 34.74
CA GLU A 242 -16.16 0.50 35.81
C GLU A 242 -17.54 1.03 35.35
N PRO A 243 -17.66 2.18 34.66
CA PRO A 243 -18.95 2.66 34.15
C PRO A 243 -19.52 1.74 33.04
N LEU A 244 -18.62 1.11 32.28
CA LEU A 244 -18.96 0.25 31.16
C LEU A 244 -19.55 -1.08 31.64
N LEU A 245 -18.82 -1.76 32.55
CA LEU A 245 -19.22 -3.03 33.16
C LEU A 245 -20.56 -2.88 33.89
N SER A 246 -20.72 -1.81 34.68
CA SER A 246 -21.99 -1.52 35.36
C SER A 246 -23.17 -1.45 34.40
N SER A 247 -22.99 -0.84 33.22
CA SER A 247 -24.06 -0.72 32.22
C SER A 247 -24.32 -1.95 31.36
N LEU A 248 -23.31 -2.82 31.18
CA LEU A 248 -23.43 -4.08 30.48
C LEU A 248 -24.12 -5.13 31.37
N CYS A 249 -23.75 -5.19 32.65
CA CYS A 249 -24.37 -6.07 33.63
C CYS A 249 -25.87 -5.79 33.83
N LEU A 250 -26.32 -4.54 33.65
CA LEU A 250 -27.74 -4.17 33.73
C LEU A 250 -28.57 -4.56 32.48
N LYS A 251 -27.94 -4.93 31.37
CA LYS A 251 -28.60 -5.27 30.10
C LYS A 251 -28.55 -6.75 29.72
N VAL A 252 -27.80 -7.56 30.48
CA VAL A 252 -27.61 -9.01 30.25
C VAL A 252 -28.45 -9.86 31.24
N CYS A 253 -29.33 -9.22 32.02
CA CYS A 253 -30.34 -9.87 32.84
C CYS A 253 -31.72 -9.85 32.17
#